data_AF-B4DNV6-F1
#
_entry.id   AF-B4DNV6-F1
#
_cell.length_a   1.000
_cell.length_b   1.000
_cell.length_c   1.000
_cell.angle_alpha   90.00
_cell.angle_beta   90.00
_cell.angle_gamma   90.00
#
_symmetry.space_group_name_H-M   'P 1'
#
loop_
_entity.id
_entity.type
_entity.pdbx_description
1 polymer ?
#
loop_
_entity_poly.entity_id
_entity_poly.type
_entity_poly.pdbx_seq_one_letter_code
_entity_poly.pdbx_strand_id
1 'polypeptide(L)'
;MATLSFVFLLLGAVSWPPASASGQEFWPGQSAADILSGAASRRRYLLYDVNPPEGFNLRRDVYIRIASLLKTLLKTEEWVLVLPPWGRLYHWQSPDIHQVRIPWSEFFDLPSLNKNIPVIEYEQFIAESGGPFIDQVYVLQSYAEGWKEGTWEEKVDERPCIDQLLYSQDKHEYYRGWFWGYEETRGLNVSCLSVQGSASIVAPLLLRNTSAR
;
A
#
# COMPACT_ATOMS: atom_id res chain seq x y z
N MET A 1 22.65 71.25 6.96
CA MET A 1 21.37 71.30 6.22
C MET A 1 20.91 69.86 6.09
N ALA A 2 20.18 69.28 7.06
CA ALA A 2 18.73 69.43 7.27
C ALA A 2 18.00 69.32 5.92
N THR A 3 17.24 68.26 5.64
CA THR A 3 15.99 67.95 6.32
C THR A 3 15.59 66.48 6.21
N LEU A 4 15.09 65.93 7.33
CA LEU A 4 14.08 64.87 7.33
C LEU A 4 12.82 65.38 6.63
N SER A 5 12.16 64.52 5.85
CA SER A 5 10.72 64.60 5.64
C SER A 5 10.11 63.22 5.75
N PHE A 6 9.45 63.01 6.89
CA PHE A 6 8.47 61.95 7.11
C PHE A 6 7.20 62.28 6.33
N VAL A 7 6.60 61.28 5.69
CA VAL A 7 5.16 61.25 5.44
C VAL A 7 4.62 59.96 6.06
N PHE A 8 3.93 60.12 7.18
CA PHE A 8 3.02 59.12 7.74
C PHE A 8 1.62 59.39 7.16
N LEU A 9 0.95 58.34 6.70
CA LEU A 9 -0.51 58.24 6.79
C LEU A 9 -0.90 56.76 6.95
N LEU A 10 -1.32 56.49 8.19
CA LEU A 10 -2.07 55.35 8.75
C LEU A 10 -3.39 55.14 7.95
N LEU A 11 -4.15 54.04 7.95
CA LEU A 11 -4.28 52.80 8.73
C LEU A 11 -5.29 51.93 7.94
N GLY A 12 -5.19 50.60 8.04
CA GLY A 12 -6.23 49.70 7.52
C GLY A 12 -5.84 48.23 7.63
N ALA A 13 -5.93 47.71 8.85
CA ALA A 13 -5.63 46.33 9.19
C ALA A 13 -6.64 45.33 8.60
N VAL A 14 -6.16 44.23 8.03
CA VAL A 14 -6.77 42.91 8.21
C VAL A 14 -5.65 41.90 8.37
N SER A 15 -5.60 41.30 9.55
CA SER A 15 -4.72 40.22 9.95
C SER A 15 -5.39 38.88 9.67
N TRP A 16 -4.63 37.91 9.15
CA TRP A 16 -4.77 36.50 9.52
C TRP A 16 -3.47 35.72 9.27
N PRO A 17 -3.23 34.66 10.06
CA PRO A 17 -1.90 34.32 10.58
C PRO A 17 -1.15 33.34 9.68
N PRO A 18 0.15 33.13 9.93
CA PRO A 18 0.93 32.09 9.25
C PRO A 18 0.48 30.73 9.78
N ALA A 19 -0.04 29.87 8.89
CA ALA A 19 -0.13 28.45 9.19
C ALA A 19 1.29 27.89 9.20
N SER A 20 1.87 27.91 10.40
CA SER A 20 3.08 27.22 10.78
C SER A 20 2.83 25.72 10.64
N ALA A 21 3.53 25.08 9.69
CA ALA A 21 3.77 23.66 9.75
C ALA A 21 4.71 23.41 10.96
N SER A 22 4.12 23.32 12.14
CA SER A 22 4.81 22.81 13.32
C SER A 22 4.82 21.29 13.20
N GLY A 23 6.02 20.72 13.06
CA GLY A 23 6.22 19.30 13.31
C GLY A 23 5.74 19.01 14.73
N GLN A 24 4.79 18.09 14.88
CA GLN A 24 4.41 17.62 16.20
C GLN A 24 5.54 16.73 16.73
N GLU A 25 6.33 17.30 17.63
CA GLU A 25 7.19 16.55 18.54
C GLU A 25 6.31 15.59 19.37
N PHE A 26 6.74 14.33 19.43
CA PHE A 26 6.09 13.25 20.16
C PHE A 26 6.22 13.48 21.68
N TRP A 27 5.10 13.57 22.40
CA TRP A 27 5.09 13.68 23.86
C TRP A 27 4.60 12.36 24.51
N PRO A 28 5.23 11.89 25.60
CA PRO A 28 4.75 10.70 26.29
C PRO A 28 3.47 11.03 27.06
N GLY A 29 2.33 10.48 26.62
CA GLY A 29 1.03 10.67 27.27
C GLY A 29 -0.19 10.75 26.36
N GLN A 30 -0.02 10.74 25.02
CA GLN A 30 -1.16 10.60 24.11
C GLN A 30 -1.76 9.19 24.23
N SER A 31 -3.05 9.13 24.57
CA SER A 31 -3.82 7.89 24.48
C SER A 31 -3.94 7.49 23.01
N ALA A 32 -3.82 6.18 22.71
CA ALA A 32 -4.01 5.65 21.36
C ALA A 32 -5.34 6.11 20.73
N ALA A 33 -6.37 6.38 21.55
CA ALA A 33 -7.66 6.88 21.09
C ALA A 33 -7.64 8.33 20.56
N ASP A 34 -6.71 9.17 21.05
CA ASP A 34 -6.60 10.57 20.65
C ASP A 34 -5.84 10.72 19.32
N ILE A 35 -4.92 9.79 19.02
CA ILE A 35 -4.25 9.67 17.70
C ILE A 35 -5.25 9.18 16.63
N LEU A 36 -6.21 8.34 17.02
CA LEU A 36 -7.20 7.74 16.12
C LEU A 36 -8.40 8.64 15.78
N SER A 37 -8.56 9.78 16.46
CA SER A 37 -9.74 10.66 16.30
C SER A 37 -9.59 11.77 15.26
N GLY A 38 -8.44 11.85 14.59
CA GLY A 38 -8.20 12.76 13.46
C GLY A 38 -8.57 12.12 12.13
N ALA A 39 -9.86 11.87 11.88
CA ALA A 39 -10.41 11.44 10.58
C ALA A 39 -9.53 10.41 9.82
N ALA A 40 -9.20 9.29 10.46
CA ALA A 40 -8.71 8.14 9.71
C ALA A 40 -9.82 7.77 8.71
N SER A 41 -9.61 8.08 7.44
CA SER A 41 -10.48 7.66 6.36
C SER A 41 -10.67 6.16 6.51
N ARG A 42 -11.93 5.71 6.64
CA ARG A 42 -12.32 4.30 6.76
C ARG A 42 -12.14 3.56 5.42
N ARG A 43 -11.06 3.86 4.71
CA ARG A 43 -10.69 3.27 3.43
C ARG A 43 -9.83 2.03 3.66
N ARG A 44 -9.96 1.07 2.76
CA ARG A 44 -9.18 -0.17 2.79
C ARG A 44 -7.99 -0.07 1.84
N TYR A 45 -6.89 -0.68 2.26
CA TYR A 45 -5.64 -0.66 1.51
C TYR A 45 -5.45 -2.01 0.81
N LEU A 46 -5.31 -1.98 -0.51
CA LEU A 46 -4.92 -3.14 -1.29
C LEU A 46 -3.42 -3.05 -1.57
N LEU A 47 -2.67 -4.06 -1.13
CA LEU A 47 -1.25 -4.22 -1.41
C LEU A 47 -1.04 -5.50 -2.21
N TYR A 48 0.01 -5.55 -3.03
CA TYR A 48 0.36 -6.76 -3.78
C TYR A 48 1.87 -6.85 -3.98
N ASP A 49 2.38 -8.07 -4.10
CA ASP A 49 3.74 -8.32 -4.58
C ASP A 49 3.69 -9.33 -5.73
N VAL A 50 4.81 -9.47 -6.43
CA VAL A 50 4.96 -10.36 -7.58
C VAL A 50 6.09 -11.35 -7.28
N ASN A 51 5.98 -12.56 -7.84
CA ASN A 51 7.00 -13.59 -7.72
C ASN A 51 8.42 -12.99 -7.99
N PRO A 52 9.42 -13.23 -7.11
CA PRO A 52 10.71 -12.53 -7.20
C PRO A 52 11.40 -12.56 -8.58
N PRO A 53 11.39 -13.67 -9.35
CA PRO A 53 12.02 -13.73 -10.67
C PRO A 53 11.43 -12.77 -11.72
N GLU A 54 10.24 -12.23 -11.48
CA GLU A 54 9.54 -11.43 -12.49
C GLU A 54 10.19 -10.07 -12.72
N GLY A 55 10.40 -9.74 -14.01
CA GLY A 55 11.02 -8.50 -14.45
C GLY A 55 10.09 -7.28 -14.41
N PHE A 56 10.68 -6.10 -14.62
CA PHE A 56 10.00 -4.81 -14.57
C PHE A 56 8.74 -4.73 -15.45
N ASN A 57 8.83 -5.17 -16.71
CA ASN A 57 7.70 -5.08 -17.65
C ASN A 57 6.54 -6.02 -17.29
N LEU A 58 6.82 -7.22 -16.77
CA LEU A 58 5.76 -8.12 -16.35
C LEU A 58 5.07 -7.61 -15.08
N ARG A 59 5.82 -7.01 -14.14
CA ARG A 59 5.26 -6.33 -12.97
C ARG A 59 4.32 -5.17 -13.36
N ARG A 60 4.62 -4.44 -14.44
CA ARG A 60 3.72 -3.41 -15.00
C ARG A 60 2.42 -4.00 -15.57
N ASP A 61 2.47 -5.18 -16.16
CA ASP A 61 1.25 -5.87 -16.59
C ASP A 61 0.43 -6.34 -15.39
N VAL A 62 1.07 -6.90 -14.35
CA VAL A 62 0.41 -7.27 -13.10
C VAL A 62 -0.29 -6.07 -12.44
N TYR A 63 0.34 -4.89 -12.47
CA TYR A 63 -0.30 -3.65 -12.00
C TYR A 63 -1.66 -3.41 -12.68
N ILE A 64 -1.78 -3.63 -13.99
CA ILE A 64 -3.04 -3.43 -14.73
C ILE A 64 -4.11 -4.43 -14.25
N ARG A 65 -3.71 -5.68 -13.96
CA ARG A 65 -4.61 -6.71 -13.43
C ARG A 65 -5.12 -6.33 -12.04
N ILE A 66 -4.23 -5.88 -11.16
CA ILE A 66 -4.58 -5.42 -9.81
C ILE A 66 -5.42 -4.14 -9.85
N ALA A 67 -5.12 -3.20 -10.75
CA ALA A 67 -5.92 -2.01 -10.97
C ALA A 67 -7.36 -2.36 -11.42
N SER A 68 -7.50 -3.43 -12.21
CA SER A 68 -8.82 -3.93 -12.63
C SER A 68 -9.58 -4.56 -11.47
N LEU A 69 -8.91 -5.32 -10.59
CA LEU A 69 -9.49 -5.78 -9.32
C LEU A 69 -9.93 -4.61 -8.44
N LEU A 70 -9.09 -3.58 -8.27
CA LEU A 70 -9.42 -2.40 -7.46
C LEU A 70 -10.66 -1.69 -8.02
N LYS A 71 -10.79 -1.53 -9.34
CA LYS A 71 -12.00 -0.98 -9.97
C LYS A 71 -13.26 -1.80 -9.66
N THR A 72 -13.14 -3.12 -9.50
CA THR A 72 -14.26 -3.95 -9.04
C THR A 72 -14.59 -3.69 -7.58
N LEU A 73 -13.59 -3.62 -6.70
CA LEU A 73 -13.77 -3.34 -5.26
C LEU A 73 -14.40 -1.96 -5.00
N LEU A 74 -13.98 -0.95 -5.77
CA LEU A 74 -14.48 0.42 -5.70
C LEU A 74 -15.96 0.59 -6.04
N LYS A 75 -16.60 -0.44 -6.62
CA LYS A 75 -18.05 -0.44 -6.81
C LYS A 75 -18.83 -0.67 -5.52
N THR A 76 -18.17 -1.12 -4.45
CA THR A 76 -18.81 -1.51 -3.18
C THR A 76 -18.28 -0.76 -1.99
N GLU A 77 -16.96 -0.61 -1.87
CA GLU A 77 -16.32 0.04 -0.72
C GLU A 77 -15.21 1.00 -1.16
N GLU A 78 -14.80 1.89 -0.27
CA GLU A 78 -13.65 2.77 -0.54
C GLU A 78 -12.34 2.00 -0.36
N TRP A 79 -11.58 1.88 -1.45
CA TRP A 79 -10.28 1.21 -1.49
C TRP A 79 -9.23 2.11 -2.11
N VAL A 80 -7.98 1.94 -1.70
CA VAL A 80 -6.82 2.57 -2.33
C VAL A 80 -5.76 1.50 -2.61
N LEU A 81 -5.14 1.57 -3.79
CA LEU A 81 -4.03 0.70 -4.14
C LEU A 81 -2.73 1.30 -3.62
N VAL A 82 -2.03 0.54 -2.78
CA VAL A 82 -0.68 0.89 -2.35
C VAL A 82 0.31 0.35 -3.37
N LEU A 83 1.12 1.23 -3.91
CA LEU A 83 2.08 0.89 -4.95
C LEU A 83 3.28 0.16 -4.32
N PRO A 84 3.61 -1.07 -4.78
CA PRO A 84 4.70 -1.84 -4.22
C PRO A 84 6.05 -1.23 -4.62
N PRO A 85 6.93 -0.88 -3.67
CA PRO A 85 8.22 -0.31 -3.99
C PRO A 85 9.04 -1.21 -4.92
N TRP A 86 9.73 -0.60 -5.88
CA TRP A 86 10.60 -1.33 -6.78
C TRP A 86 11.86 -1.78 -6.04
N GLY A 87 12.29 -3.01 -6.32
CA GLY A 87 13.52 -3.55 -5.77
C GLY A 87 13.83 -4.94 -6.29
N ARG A 88 15.11 -5.34 -6.17
CA ARG A 88 15.61 -6.70 -6.49
C ARG A 88 15.14 -7.24 -7.84
N LEU A 89 15.12 -6.39 -8.86
CA LEU A 89 14.83 -6.87 -10.20
C LEU A 89 16.04 -7.68 -10.71
N TYR A 90 15.91 -9.01 -10.85
CA TYR A 90 17.04 -9.92 -11.14
C TYR A 90 17.81 -9.61 -12.44
N HIS A 91 17.22 -8.87 -13.39
CA HIS A 91 17.82 -8.59 -14.70
C HIS A 91 18.61 -7.28 -14.79
N TRP A 92 18.73 -6.51 -13.70
CA TRP A 92 19.25 -5.13 -13.71
C TRP A 92 19.95 -4.77 -12.39
N GLN A 93 20.50 -5.79 -11.70
CA GLN A 93 21.28 -5.55 -10.50
C GLN A 93 22.61 -4.91 -10.87
N SER A 94 22.74 -3.62 -10.63
CA SER A 94 24.06 -2.99 -10.55
C SER A 94 24.67 -3.42 -9.21
N PRO A 95 25.80 -4.14 -9.20
CA PRO A 95 26.36 -4.71 -7.97
C PRO A 95 26.69 -3.63 -6.92
N ASP A 96 26.93 -2.40 -7.35
CA ASP A 96 27.33 -1.27 -6.51
C ASP A 96 26.19 -0.32 -6.12
N ILE A 97 24.94 -0.61 -6.51
CA ILE A 97 23.79 0.28 -6.22
C ILE A 97 22.75 -0.49 -5.40
N HIS A 98 22.41 0.05 -4.24
CA HIS A 98 21.34 -0.48 -3.39
C HIS A 98 19.96 -0.16 -4.01
N GLN A 99 19.53 -0.98 -4.97
CA GLN A 99 18.28 -0.81 -5.71
C GLN A 99 17.11 -1.52 -5.00
N VAL A 100 16.67 -0.96 -3.88
CA VAL A 100 15.52 -1.44 -3.10
C VAL A 100 14.72 -0.25 -2.56
N ARG A 101 13.43 -0.46 -2.29
CA ARG A 101 12.49 0.56 -1.78
C ARG A 101 12.34 1.78 -2.70
N ILE A 102 12.53 1.62 -4.00
CA ILE A 102 12.44 2.74 -4.95
C ILE A 102 10.95 3.04 -5.17
N PRO A 103 10.48 4.29 -4.96
CA PRO A 103 9.09 4.65 -5.15
C PRO A 103 8.69 4.65 -6.63
N TRP A 104 7.39 4.60 -6.90
CA TRP A 104 6.87 4.67 -8.26
C TRP A 104 7.06 6.03 -8.92
N SER A 105 7.12 7.11 -8.14
CA SER A 105 7.40 8.47 -8.63
C SER A 105 8.69 8.61 -9.43
N GLU A 106 9.67 7.72 -9.25
CA GLU A 106 10.92 7.71 -10.03
C GLU A 106 10.72 7.23 -11.48
N PHE A 107 9.62 6.52 -11.76
CA PHE A 107 9.35 5.91 -13.07
C PHE A 107 8.03 6.36 -13.71
N PHE A 108 7.05 6.76 -12.90
CA PHE A 108 5.69 7.05 -13.34
C PHE A 108 5.16 8.34 -12.72
N ASP A 109 4.36 9.07 -13.50
CA ASP A 109 3.63 10.23 -13.01
C ASP A 109 2.43 9.80 -12.14
N LEU A 110 2.57 9.92 -10.82
CA LEU A 110 1.53 9.52 -9.87
C LEU A 110 0.19 10.24 -10.08
N PRO A 111 0.13 11.57 -10.35
CA PRO A 111 -1.12 12.24 -10.70
C PRO A 111 -1.85 11.59 -11.89
N SER A 112 -1.11 11.13 -12.92
CA SER A 112 -1.70 10.43 -14.05
C SER A 112 -2.23 9.04 -13.68
N LEU A 113 -1.54 8.28 -12.83
CA LEU A 113 -2.07 7.01 -12.31
C LEU A 113 -3.35 7.23 -11.49
N ASN A 114 -3.35 8.29 -10.66
CA ASN A 114 -4.44 8.62 -9.75
C ASN A 114 -5.74 9.04 -10.47
N LYS A 115 -5.63 9.51 -11.73
CA LYS A 115 -6.81 9.76 -12.60
C LYS A 115 -7.57 8.48 -12.95
N ASN A 116 -6.94 7.31 -12.90
CA ASN A 116 -7.53 6.04 -13.30
C ASN A 116 -8.07 5.24 -12.10
N ILE A 117 -7.30 5.19 -11.02
CA ILE A 117 -7.64 4.54 -9.75
C ILE A 117 -6.93 5.27 -8.59
N PRO A 118 -7.50 5.29 -7.37
CA PRO A 118 -6.82 5.85 -6.20
C PRO A 118 -5.57 5.03 -5.88
N VAL A 119 -4.41 5.71 -5.94
CA VAL A 119 -3.10 5.11 -5.64
C VAL A 119 -2.33 5.96 -4.63
N ILE A 120 -1.52 5.30 -3.81
CA ILE A 120 -0.54 5.94 -2.91
C ILE A 120 0.76 5.15 -2.90
N GLU A 121 1.86 5.80 -2.53
CA GLU A 121 3.13 5.13 -2.28
C GLU A 121 3.09 4.33 -0.97
N TYR A 122 3.99 3.35 -0.84
CA TYR A 122 4.05 2.50 0.36
C TYR A 122 4.39 3.27 1.64
N GLU A 123 5.31 4.23 1.59
CA GLU A 123 5.64 5.04 2.76
C GLU A 123 4.46 5.91 3.22
N GLN A 124 3.64 6.39 2.27
CA GLN A 124 2.40 7.10 2.58
C GLN A 124 1.39 6.18 3.28
N PHE A 125 1.29 4.92 2.85
CA PHE A 125 0.47 3.93 3.56
C PHE A 125 0.89 3.79 5.03
N ILE A 126 2.19 3.63 5.31
CA ILE A 126 2.70 3.49 6.69
C ILE A 126 2.31 4.70 7.55
N ALA A 127 2.40 5.91 6.99
CA ALA A 127 2.06 7.14 7.69
C ALA A 127 0.56 7.26 8.00
N GLU A 128 -0.30 6.81 7.08
CA GLU A 128 -1.76 6.95 7.20
C GLU A 128 -2.42 5.83 8.00
N SER A 129 -1.91 4.60 7.91
CA SER A 129 -2.46 3.43 8.62
C SER A 129 -2.09 3.39 10.10
N GLY A 130 -1.18 4.27 10.55
CA GLY A 130 -0.65 4.29 11.91
C GLY A 130 0.51 3.31 12.14
N GLY A 131 1.05 2.68 11.09
CA GLY A 131 2.26 1.87 11.17
C GLY A 131 2.42 0.85 10.04
N PRO A 132 3.55 0.13 9.99
CA PRO A 132 3.85 -0.82 8.91
C PRO A 132 3.18 -2.19 9.15
N PHE A 133 1.90 -2.18 9.52
CA PHE A 133 1.12 -3.38 9.81
C PHE A 133 0.15 -3.71 8.67
N ILE A 134 0.12 -4.97 8.26
CA ILE A 134 -0.77 -5.51 7.24
C ILE A 134 -1.66 -6.56 7.90
N ASP A 135 -2.97 -6.32 7.93
CA ASP A 135 -3.91 -7.18 8.66
C ASP A 135 -3.95 -8.62 8.11
N GLN A 136 -3.98 -8.77 6.79
CA GLN A 136 -4.13 -10.06 6.13
C GLN A 136 -3.25 -10.15 4.90
N VAL A 137 -2.43 -11.20 4.83
CA VAL A 137 -1.66 -11.58 3.65
C VAL A 137 -2.26 -12.85 3.06
N TYR A 138 -2.64 -12.79 1.79
CA TYR A 138 -3.03 -13.97 1.03
C TYR A 138 -1.94 -14.35 0.04
N VAL A 139 -1.36 -15.53 0.20
CA VAL A 139 -0.41 -16.10 -0.76
C VAL A 139 -1.20 -16.83 -1.85
N LEU A 140 -1.20 -16.27 -3.06
CA LEU A 140 -1.90 -16.85 -4.20
C LEU A 140 -1.14 -18.05 -4.75
N GLN A 141 -1.86 -19.15 -4.97
CA GLN A 141 -1.33 -20.40 -5.50
C GLN A 141 -2.32 -21.02 -6.50
N SER A 142 -1.88 -22.04 -7.24
CA SER A 142 -2.80 -22.85 -8.06
C SER A 142 -3.64 -23.80 -7.20
N TYR A 143 -4.63 -24.46 -7.80
CA TYR A 143 -5.27 -25.61 -7.19
C TYR A 143 -4.32 -26.82 -7.26
N ALA A 144 -4.10 -27.50 -6.13
CA ALA A 144 -3.19 -28.64 -6.04
C ALA A 144 -3.63 -29.81 -6.93
N GLU A 145 -4.95 -29.96 -7.09
CA GLU A 145 -5.59 -30.93 -7.99
C GLU A 145 -5.47 -30.57 -9.48
N GLY A 146 -5.00 -29.36 -9.82
CA GLY A 146 -4.98 -28.84 -11.18
C GLY A 146 -6.38 -28.71 -11.79
N TRP A 147 -6.46 -28.77 -13.12
CA TRP A 147 -7.72 -28.86 -13.85
C TRP A 147 -7.63 -29.93 -14.95
N LYS A 148 -8.79 -30.52 -15.30
CA LYS A 148 -8.90 -31.39 -16.47
C LYS A 148 -9.27 -30.56 -17.69
N GLU A 149 -8.95 -31.08 -18.87
CA GLU A 149 -9.35 -30.42 -20.13
C GLU A 149 -10.88 -30.26 -20.17
N GLY A 150 -11.34 -29.05 -20.49
CA GLY A 150 -12.77 -28.71 -20.51
C GLY A 150 -13.42 -28.40 -19.15
N THR A 151 -12.69 -28.47 -18.04
CA THR A 151 -13.20 -28.14 -16.69
C THR A 151 -12.58 -26.87 -16.11
N TRP A 152 -12.11 -25.95 -16.96
CA TRP A 152 -11.55 -24.69 -16.48
C TRP A 152 -12.70 -23.78 -16.03
N GLU A 153 -12.68 -23.38 -14.77
CA GLU A 153 -13.68 -22.50 -14.17
C GLU A 153 -12.97 -21.42 -13.35
N GLU A 154 -13.55 -20.22 -13.28
CA GLU A 154 -13.05 -19.18 -12.39
C GLU A 154 -13.51 -19.47 -10.96
N LYS A 155 -12.55 -19.59 -10.05
CA LYS A 155 -12.81 -19.87 -8.62
C LYS A 155 -11.67 -19.44 -7.73
N VAL A 156 -12.00 -19.14 -6.48
CA VAL A 156 -11.06 -18.77 -5.43
C VAL A 156 -11.49 -19.43 -4.13
N ASP A 157 -10.56 -20.14 -3.49
CA ASP A 157 -10.81 -20.87 -2.25
C ASP A 157 -9.63 -20.71 -1.29
N GLU A 158 -9.94 -20.54 0.00
CA GLU A 158 -8.94 -20.71 1.07
C GLU A 158 -8.53 -22.19 1.15
N ARG A 159 -7.24 -22.46 0.98
CA ARG A 159 -6.68 -23.82 0.92
C ARG A 159 -5.38 -23.88 1.73
N PRO A 160 -4.96 -25.09 2.16
CA PRO A 160 -3.63 -25.27 2.73
C PRO A 160 -2.55 -24.78 1.76
N CYS A 161 -1.51 -24.16 2.31
CA CYS A 161 -0.36 -23.74 1.52
C CYS A 161 0.34 -24.95 0.89
N ILE A 162 0.52 -24.92 -0.44
CA ILE A 162 1.17 -26.00 -1.19
C ILE A 162 2.68 -25.98 -0.91
N ASP A 163 3.28 -24.80 -1.10
CA ASP A 163 4.69 -24.58 -0.82
C ASP A 163 4.91 -24.09 0.60
N GLN A 164 6.14 -24.26 1.10
CA GLN A 164 6.54 -23.70 2.38
C GLN A 164 6.44 -22.16 2.32
N LEU A 165 5.68 -21.59 3.26
CA LEU A 165 5.55 -20.14 3.40
C LEU A 165 6.91 -19.48 3.61
N LEU A 166 7.18 -18.43 2.82
CA LEU A 166 8.33 -17.55 3.01
C LEU A 166 8.14 -16.57 4.18
N TYR A 167 6.93 -16.54 4.76
CA TYR A 167 6.60 -15.77 5.95
C TYR A 167 6.83 -16.62 7.20
N SER A 168 7.38 -16.02 8.25
CA SER A 168 7.65 -16.68 9.53
C SER A 168 7.19 -15.81 10.69
N GLN A 169 6.69 -16.43 11.76
CA GLN A 169 6.28 -15.70 12.96
C GLN A 169 7.49 -15.26 13.79
N ASP A 170 7.42 -14.06 14.34
CA ASP A 170 8.36 -13.56 15.32
C ASP A 170 7.91 -13.87 16.76
N LYS A 171 8.68 -13.37 17.74
CA LYS A 171 8.42 -13.60 19.18
C LYS A 171 7.11 -13.01 19.68
N HIS A 172 6.50 -12.10 18.93
CA HIS A 172 5.23 -11.44 19.25
C HIS A 172 4.08 -11.96 18.36
N GLU A 173 4.28 -13.13 17.73
CA GLU A 173 3.28 -13.79 16.88
C GLU A 173 2.93 -13.04 15.58
N TYR A 174 3.68 -11.99 15.25
CA TYR A 174 3.54 -11.29 13.97
C TYR A 174 4.34 -11.98 12.86
N TYR A 175 3.81 -11.99 11.65
CA TYR A 175 4.50 -12.53 10.49
C TYR A 175 5.51 -11.54 9.91
N ARG A 176 6.75 -12.00 9.76
CA ARG A 176 7.83 -11.32 9.04
C ARG A 176 8.02 -11.98 7.67
N GLY A 177 8.41 -11.17 6.68
CA GLY A 177 8.63 -11.62 5.32
C GLY A 177 9.46 -10.60 4.55
N TRP A 178 9.49 -10.74 3.22
CA TRP A 178 10.25 -9.84 2.34
C TRP A 178 9.73 -8.39 2.38
N PHE A 179 8.42 -8.19 2.30
CA PHE A 179 7.73 -6.88 2.34
C PHE A 179 8.50 -5.74 1.65
N TRP A 180 8.89 -5.96 0.39
CA TRP A 180 9.59 -4.98 -0.46
C TRP A 180 10.91 -4.42 0.11
N GLY A 181 11.53 -5.13 1.07
CA GLY A 181 12.77 -4.73 1.72
C GLY A 181 12.57 -3.85 2.97
N TYR A 182 11.34 -3.74 3.48
CA TYR A 182 11.03 -3.07 4.75
C TYR A 182 11.01 -4.09 5.89
N GLU A 183 12.07 -4.09 6.69
CA GLU A 183 12.27 -5.06 7.78
C GLU A 183 11.34 -4.83 8.97
N GLU A 184 10.75 -3.64 9.06
CA GLU A 184 9.78 -3.19 10.06
C GLU A 184 8.36 -3.71 9.77
N THR A 185 8.06 -4.09 8.52
CA THR A 185 6.71 -4.49 8.13
C THR A 185 6.29 -5.81 8.75
N ARG A 186 5.06 -5.86 9.27
CA ARG A 186 4.49 -7.02 9.96
C ARG A 186 3.13 -7.38 9.37
N GLY A 187 2.94 -8.67 9.09
CA GLY A 187 1.62 -9.22 8.80
C GLY A 187 0.96 -9.73 10.09
N LEU A 188 -0.31 -9.44 10.32
CA LEU A 188 -1.04 -9.99 11.47
C LEU A 188 -1.48 -11.43 11.20
N ASN A 189 -1.87 -11.74 9.97
CA ASN A 189 -2.26 -13.08 9.56
C ASN A 189 -1.78 -13.41 8.14
N VAL A 190 -1.45 -14.67 7.89
CA VAL A 190 -1.00 -15.18 6.59
C VAL A 190 -1.73 -16.49 6.29
N SER A 191 -2.39 -16.55 5.13
CA SER A 191 -3.00 -17.78 4.63
C SER A 191 -2.83 -17.90 3.11
N CYS A 192 -3.13 -19.07 2.55
CA CYS A 192 -3.00 -19.34 1.12
C CYS A 192 -4.36 -19.39 0.43
N LEU A 193 -4.44 -18.80 -0.76
CA LEU A 193 -5.61 -18.82 -1.62
C LEU A 193 -5.28 -19.56 -2.91
N SER A 194 -5.97 -20.66 -3.17
CA SER A 194 -5.95 -21.29 -4.49
C SER A 194 -6.87 -20.50 -5.40
N VAL A 195 -6.32 -19.98 -6.51
CA VAL A 195 -7.04 -19.09 -7.42
C VAL A 195 -6.90 -19.55 -8.87
N GLN A 196 -8.00 -19.44 -9.60
CA GLN A 196 -8.07 -19.67 -11.04
C GLN A 196 -9.02 -18.62 -11.63
N GLY A 197 -8.56 -17.88 -12.64
CA GLY A 197 -9.38 -16.86 -13.31
C GLY A 197 -8.76 -15.47 -13.35
N SER A 198 -9.59 -14.49 -13.71
CA SER A 198 -9.25 -13.08 -13.71
C SER A 198 -9.01 -12.52 -12.29
N ALA A 199 -8.26 -11.43 -12.16
CA ALA A 199 -7.96 -10.84 -10.85
C ALA A 199 -9.21 -10.48 -10.03
N SER A 200 -10.30 -10.08 -10.71
CA SER A 200 -11.55 -9.69 -10.07
C SER A 200 -12.28 -10.85 -9.37
N ILE A 201 -11.93 -12.11 -9.64
CA ILE A 201 -12.54 -13.28 -8.96
C ILE A 201 -12.33 -13.25 -7.44
N VAL A 202 -11.26 -12.58 -6.98
CA VAL A 202 -10.90 -12.45 -5.56
C VAL A 202 -11.73 -11.39 -4.84
N ALA A 203 -12.40 -10.48 -5.57
CA ALA A 203 -13.12 -9.34 -4.98
C ALA A 203 -14.18 -9.75 -3.94
N PRO A 204 -15.05 -10.76 -4.17
CA PRO A 204 -16.06 -11.15 -3.18
C PRO A 204 -15.44 -11.65 -1.86
N LEU A 205 -14.27 -12.29 -1.91
CA LEU A 205 -13.56 -12.76 -0.71
C LEU A 205 -13.02 -11.57 0.08
N LEU A 206 -12.38 -10.61 -0.59
CA LEU A 206 -11.87 -9.40 0.06
C LEU A 206 -12.99 -8.61 0.73
N LEU A 207 -14.13 -8.44 0.06
CA LEU A 207 -15.28 -7.70 0.62
C LEU A 207 -15.93 -8.39 1.82
N ARG A 208 -15.81 -9.72 1.98
CA ARG A 208 -16.41 -10.47 3.11
C ARG A 208 -15.49 -10.60 4.32
N ASN A 209 -14.25 -11.00 4.09
CA ASN A 209 -13.37 -11.52 5.15
C ASN A 209 -12.42 -10.47 5.74
N THR A 210 -12.27 -9.33 5.07
CA THR A 210 -11.45 -8.24 5.61
C THR A 210 -12.41 -7.13 6.01
N SER A 211 -12.66 -6.96 7.30
CA SER A 211 -13.50 -5.86 7.80
C SER A 211 -12.61 -4.66 8.10
N ALA A 212 -13.00 -3.46 7.65
CA ALA A 212 -12.34 -2.24 8.11
C ALA A 212 -12.64 -2.09 9.61
N ARG A 213 -11.60 -2.20 10.44
CA ARG A 213 -11.67 -1.83 11.86
C ARG A 213 -11.59 -0.32 12.01
#